data_AF-A0A3B0MFH1-F1
#
_entry.id   AF-A0A3B0MFH1-F1
#
_cell.length_a   1.000
_cell.length_b   1.000
_cell.length_c   1.000
_cell.angle_alpha   90.00
_cell.angle_beta   90.00
_cell.angle_gamma   90.00
#
_symmetry.space_group_name_H-M   'P 1'
#
loop_
_entity.id
_entity.type
_entity.pdbx_description
1 polymer ?
#
loop_
_entity_poly.entity_id
_entity_poly.type
_entity_poly.pdbx_seq_one_letter_code
_entity_poly.pdbx_strand_id
1 'polypeptide(L)'
;MSSLKARLLAPDSYVEKHAIFDVDVYLRRLIIAELDTYEQALKQTQDSGSNTQASIAGANLILKTLCDKAGKPLPTEELPTAEE
;
A
#
# COMPACT_ATOMS: atom_id res chain seq x y z
N MET A 1 32.49 0.72 -0.17
CA MET A 1 31.60 -0.30 -0.77
C MET A 1 30.82 -0.97 0.36
N SER A 2 29.48 -0.90 0.35
CA SER A 2 28.64 -1.57 1.36
C SER A 2 28.70 -3.09 1.20
N SER A 3 28.81 -3.84 2.30
CA SER A 3 28.86 -5.31 2.27
C SER A 3 27.54 -5.91 1.75
N LEU A 4 27.60 -7.12 1.17
CA LEU A 4 26.42 -7.87 0.71
C LEU A 4 25.37 -8.00 1.83
N LYS A 5 25.83 -8.29 3.05
CA LYS A 5 24.97 -8.36 4.24
C LYS A 5 24.25 -7.04 4.51
N ALA A 6 24.94 -5.91 4.42
CA ALA A 6 24.33 -4.59 4.61
C ALA A 6 23.30 -4.28 3.52
N ARG A 7 23.52 -4.72 2.27
CA ARG A 7 22.55 -4.56 1.18
C ARG A 7 21.31 -5.44 1.33
N LEU A 8 21.48 -6.69 1.80
CA LEU A 8 20.35 -7.60 2.05
C LEU A 8 19.52 -7.22 3.28
N LEU A 9 20.13 -6.54 4.24
CA LEU A 9 19.46 -6.03 5.45
C LEU A 9 18.97 -4.59 5.29
N ALA A 10 19.33 -3.91 4.20
CA ALA A 10 18.77 -2.61 3.92
C ALA A 10 17.28 -2.79 3.60
N PRO A 11 16.38 -1.96 4.16
CA PRO A 11 15.00 -1.95 3.75
C PRO A 11 14.96 -1.55 2.28
N ASP A 12 14.80 -2.55 1.39
CA ASP A 12 14.72 -2.33 -0.04
C ASP A 12 13.30 -1.87 -0.35
N SER A 13 13.07 -0.57 -0.22
CA SER A 13 11.85 0.07 -0.68
C SER A 13 11.87 0.05 -2.21
N TYR A 14 11.51 -1.08 -2.79
CA TYR A 14 11.28 -1.17 -4.23
C TYR A 14 10.08 -0.30 -4.57
N VAL A 15 10.34 0.76 -5.34
CA VAL A 15 9.36 1.73 -5.80
C VAL A 15 9.30 1.65 -7.31
N GLU A 16 8.10 1.45 -7.82
CA GLU A 16 7.81 1.39 -9.25
C GLU A 16 6.93 2.56 -9.66
N LYS A 17 7.31 3.24 -10.74
CA LYS A 17 6.48 4.29 -11.31
C LYS A 17 5.42 3.67 -12.21
N HIS A 18 4.16 4.00 -11.99
CA HIS A 18 3.03 3.54 -12.80
C HIS A 18 2.10 4.70 -13.14
N ALA A 19 1.33 4.56 -14.23
CA ALA A 19 0.30 5.53 -14.57
C ALA A 19 -1.07 4.95 -14.19
N ILE A 20 -1.83 5.66 -13.38
CA ILE A 20 -3.22 5.34 -13.04
C ILE A 20 -4.09 6.50 -13.53
N PHE A 21 -5.04 6.24 -14.43
CA PHE A 21 -5.89 7.28 -15.05
C PHE A 21 -5.09 8.47 -15.62
N ASP A 22 -4.00 8.19 -16.34
CA ASP A 22 -3.06 9.19 -16.89
C ASP A 22 -2.31 10.05 -15.86
N VAL A 23 -2.40 9.69 -14.57
CA VAL A 23 -1.62 10.31 -13.49
C VAL A 23 -0.44 9.40 -13.12
N ASP A 24 0.76 9.97 -13.15
CA ASP A 24 1.97 9.32 -12.70
C ASP A 24 1.96 9.15 -11.18
N VAL A 25 1.97 7.90 -10.71
CA VAL A 25 2.07 7.53 -9.31
C VAL A 25 3.30 6.64 -9.06
N TYR A 26 3.73 6.60 -7.80
CA TYR A 26 4.79 5.70 -7.35
C TYR A 26 4.20 4.67 -6.40
N LEU A 27 4.45 3.40 -6.70
CA LEU A 27 3.94 2.25 -5.95
C LEU A 27 5.10 1.60 -5.21
N ARG A 28 4.97 1.44 -3.90
CA ARG A 28 5.91 0.64 -3.10
C ARG A 28 5.35 -0.75 -2.86
N ARG A 29 6.25 -1.70 -2.69
CA ARG A 29 5.90 -3.04 -2.18
C ARG A 29 5.43 -2.94 -0.73
N LEU A 30 4.27 -3.52 -0.44
CA LEU A 30 3.77 -3.66 0.94
C LEU A 30 4.59 -4.71 1.69
N ILE A 31 4.75 -4.49 2.99
CA ILE A 31 5.36 -5.49 3.88
C ILE A 31 4.31 -6.51 4.33
N ILE A 32 4.78 -7.69 4.76
CA ILE A 32 3.89 -8.78 5.22
C ILE A 32 2.95 -8.31 6.33
N ALA A 33 3.41 -7.47 7.26
CA ALA A 33 2.55 -6.95 8.33
C ALA A 33 1.37 -6.11 7.81
N GLU A 34 1.57 -5.37 6.71
CA GLU A 34 0.50 -4.58 6.08
C GLU A 34 -0.50 -5.47 5.35
N LEU A 35 -0.01 -6.54 4.70
CA LEU A 35 -0.86 -7.56 4.08
C LEU A 35 -1.68 -8.32 5.13
N ASP A 36 -1.08 -8.70 6.26
CA ASP A 36 -1.77 -9.35 7.37
C ASP A 36 -2.86 -8.45 7.97
N THR A 37 -2.58 -7.15 8.12
CA THR A 37 -3.59 -6.16 8.56
C THR A 37 -4.79 -6.12 7.62
N TYR A 38 -4.55 -6.19 6.30
CA TYR A 38 -5.63 -6.24 5.31
C TYR A 38 -6.41 -7.55 5.35
N GLU A 39 -5.75 -8.69 5.50
CA GLU A 39 -6.42 -9.99 5.65
C GLU A 39 -7.32 -10.02 6.89
N GLN A 40 -6.87 -9.43 7.99
CA GLN A 40 -7.68 -9.30 9.20
C GLN A 40 -8.92 -8.42 8.97
N ALA A 41 -8.76 -7.28 8.29
CA ALA A 41 -9.88 -6.41 7.94
C ALA A 41 -10.88 -7.15 7.02
N LEU A 42 -10.40 -7.87 6.01
CA LEU A 42 -11.25 -8.66 5.13
C LEU A 42 -12.07 -9.71 5.88
N LYS A 43 -11.43 -10.48 6.78
CA LYS A 43 -12.14 -11.49 7.60
C LYS A 43 -13.28 -10.86 8.40
N GLN A 44 -13.03 -9.74 9.06
CA GLN A 44 -14.07 -9.03 9.81
C GLN A 44 -15.23 -8.57 8.92
N THR A 45 -14.95 -8.10 7.70
CA THR A 45 -16.01 -7.68 6.76
C THR A 45 -16.81 -8.84 6.18
N GLN A 46 -16.18 -10.00 5.98
CA GLN A 46 -16.84 -11.23 5.53
C GLN A 46 -17.78 -11.77 6.62
N ASP A 47 -17.33 -11.79 7.87
CA ASP A 47 -18.16 -12.17 9.02
C ASP A 47 -19.37 -11.23 9.19
N SER A 48 -19.22 -9.96 8.77
CA SER A 48 -20.27 -8.94 8.81
C SER A 48 -21.19 -8.93 7.58
N GLY A 49 -20.90 -9.73 6.55
CA GLY A 49 -21.70 -9.84 5.32
C GLY A 49 -21.75 -8.58 4.44
N SER A 50 -20.84 -7.61 4.64
CA SER A 50 -20.86 -6.33 3.93
C SER A 50 -19.82 -6.26 2.82
N ASN A 51 -20.25 -6.54 1.58
CA ASN A 51 -19.40 -6.48 0.39
C ASN A 51 -18.82 -5.07 0.12
N THR A 52 -19.53 -4.02 0.54
CA THR A 52 -19.05 -2.63 0.43
C THR A 52 -17.82 -2.41 1.31
N GLN A 53 -17.82 -2.96 2.52
CA GLN A 53 -16.70 -2.83 3.46
C GLN A 53 -15.45 -3.61 2.97
N ALA A 54 -15.65 -4.77 2.34
CA ALA A 54 -14.55 -5.50 1.70
C ALA A 54 -13.92 -4.70 0.54
N SER A 55 -14.75 -3.98 -0.23
CA SER A 55 -14.28 -3.11 -1.31
C SER A 55 -13.49 -1.90 -0.78
N ILE A 56 -13.98 -1.28 0.30
CA ILE A 56 -13.29 -0.20 1.02
C ILE A 56 -11.94 -0.68 1.57
N ALA A 57 -11.87 -1.88 2.14
CA ALA A 57 -10.61 -2.47 2.59
C ALA A 57 -9.61 -2.65 1.42
N GLY A 58 -10.09 -3.09 0.25
CA GLY A 58 -9.29 -3.25 -0.95
C GLY A 58 -8.76 -1.91 -1.48
N ALA A 59 -9.60 -0.88 -1.54
CA ALA A 59 -9.19 0.46 -1.91
C ALA A 59 -8.11 1.01 -0.96
N ASN A 60 -8.30 0.85 0.35
CA ASN A 60 -7.31 1.23 1.36
C ASN A 60 -5.97 0.51 1.20
N LEU A 61 -5.98 -0.77 0.78
CA LEU A 61 -4.76 -1.51 0.49
C LEU A 61 -3.98 -0.86 -0.67
N ILE A 62 -4.68 -0.51 -1.75
CA ILE A 62 -4.08 0.15 -2.92
C ILE A 62 -3.55 1.53 -2.51
N LEU A 63 -4.31 2.33 -1.76
CA LEU A 63 -3.86 3.64 -1.30
C LEU A 63 -2.59 3.56 -0.45
N LYS A 64 -2.44 2.52 0.39
CA LYS A 64 -1.20 2.28 1.16
C LYS A 64 0.03 1.99 0.30
N THR A 65 -0.15 1.52 -0.93
CA THR A 65 0.95 1.29 -1.88
C THR A 65 1.44 2.60 -2.48
N LEU A 66 0.61 3.65 -2.52
CA LEU A 66 0.99 4.94 -3.06
C LEU A 66 2.02 5.62 -2.16
N CYS A 67 3.08 6.11 -2.78
CA CYS A 67 4.20 6.72 -2.10
C CYS A 67 4.79 7.86 -2.92
N ASP A 68 5.72 8.59 -2.32
CA ASP A 68 6.56 9.53 -3.05
C ASP A 68 7.69 8.81 -3.83
N LYS A 69 8.48 9.58 -4.57
CA LYS A 69 9.66 9.07 -5.30
C LYS A 69 10.72 8.41 -4.42
N ALA A 70 10.69 8.69 -3.12
CA ALA A 70 11.60 8.16 -2.13
C ALA A 70 11.03 6.92 -1.41
N GLY A 71 9.84 6.44 -1.80
CA GLY A 71 9.19 5.28 -1.19
C GLY A 71 8.52 5.56 0.15
N LYS A 72 8.35 6.84 0.53
CA LYS A 72 7.67 7.24 1.74
C LYS A 72 6.16 7.37 1.51
N PRO A 73 5.31 7.04 2.50
CA PRO A 73 3.88 7.26 2.39
C PRO A 73 3.56 8.72 2.05
N LEU A 74 2.59 8.93 1.15
CA LEU A 74 2.08 10.26 0.86
C LEU A 74 1.28 10.81 2.06
N PRO A 75 1.20 12.14 2.24
CA PRO A 75 0.34 12.75 3.23
C PRO A 75 -1.12 12.36 2.98
N THR A 76 -1.90 12.19 4.04
CA THR A 76 -3.32 11.83 3.93
C THR A 76 -4.14 12.85 3.16
N GLU A 77 -3.71 14.11 3.14
CA GLU A 77 -4.35 15.23 2.42
C GLU A 77 -4.15 15.14 0.90
N GLU A 78 -3.15 14.40 0.43
CA GLU A 78 -2.84 14.23 -1.00
C GLU A 78 -3.43 12.92 -1.58
N LEU A 79 -4.06 12.10 -0.73
CA LEU A 79 -4.64 10.82 -1.11
C LEU A 79 -6.17 10.91 -1.06
N PRO A 80 -6.88 10.34 -2.04
CA PRO A 80 -8.31 10.15 -1.91
C PRO A 80 -8.61 9.16 -0.78
N THR A 81 -9.77 9.28 -0.18
CA THR A 81 -10.29 8.31 0.78
C THR A 81 -10.93 7.13 0.05
N ALA A 82 -11.02 5.97 0.69
CA ALA A 82 -11.67 4.80 0.11
C ALA A 82 -13.21 4.97 -0.08
N GLU A 83 -13.78 6.08 0.38
CA GLU A 83 -15.19 6.42 0.25
C GLU A 83 -15.47 7.42 -0.89
N GLU A 84 -14.42 8.00 -1.50
CA GLU A 84 -14.47 8.92 -2.66
C GLU A 84 -14.29 8.16 -3.99
#